data_AF-A0A967CRD8-F1
#
_entry.id   AF-A0A967CRD8-F1
#
_cell.length_a   1.000
_cell.length_b   1.000
_cell.length_c   1.000
_cell.angle_alpha   90.00
_cell.angle_beta   90.00
_cell.angle_gamma   90.00
#
_symmetry.space_group_name_H-M   'P 1'
#
loop_
_entity.id
_entity.type
_entity.pdbx_description
1 polymer ?
#
loop_
_entity_poly.entity_id
_entity_poly.type
_entity_poly.pdbx_seq_one_letter_code
_entity_poly.pdbx_strand_id
1 'polypeptide(L)'
;MSTFANQLKAEIARISKKEARSESVQLKKSSTQYRSDIAALKRRLAALESMVGKLHKQAHKEAKTVEPAESGGLRFRVGGFASLRKRLGLTANEMGVLLGVSGQSVYKWEQAKARPRASQLAAIAALRKMGKREVAERLAQ
;
A
#
# COMPACT_ATOMS: atom_id res chain seq x y z
N MET A 1 -43.41 -64.26 -21.41
CA MET A 1 -42.23 -65.00 -21.93
C MET A 1 -41.18 -63.98 -22.38
N SER A 2 -40.04 -63.86 -21.70
CA SER A 2 -38.96 -62.99 -22.19
C SER A 2 -38.27 -63.67 -23.37
N THR A 3 -38.18 -62.98 -24.51
CA THR A 3 -37.43 -63.49 -25.67
C THR A 3 -35.93 -63.33 -25.43
N PHE A 4 -35.12 -64.15 -26.11
CA PHE A 4 -33.66 -64.05 -26.07
C PHE A 4 -33.16 -62.63 -26.42
N ALA A 5 -33.78 -61.98 -27.42
CA ALA A 5 -33.45 -60.62 -27.80
C ALA A 5 -33.65 -59.60 -26.65
N ASN A 6 -34.68 -59.79 -25.82
CA ASN A 6 -34.92 -58.94 -24.67
C ASN A 6 -33.88 -59.16 -23.57
N GLN A 7 -33.47 -60.41 -23.33
CA GLN A 7 -32.42 -60.76 -22.37
C GLN A 7 -31.05 -60.21 -22.82
N LEU A 8 -30.70 -60.37 -24.10
CA LEU A 8 -29.46 -59.84 -24.67
C LEU A 8 -29.39 -58.31 -24.56
N LYS A 9 -30.46 -57.59 -24.94
CA LYS A 9 -30.52 -56.13 -24.82
C LYS A 9 -30.39 -55.66 -23.36
N ALA A 10 -31.04 -56.37 -22.43
CA ALA A 10 -30.91 -56.07 -21.00
C ALA A 10 -29.48 -56.27 -20.51
N GLU A 11 -28.80 -57.33 -20.95
CA GLU A 11 -27.43 -57.62 -20.56
C GLU A 11 -26.42 -56.63 -21.16
N ILE A 12 -26.59 -56.25 -22.43
CA ILE A 12 -25.82 -55.17 -23.06
C ILE A 12 -25.99 -53.87 -22.27
N ALA A 13 -27.23 -53.47 -21.97
CA ALA A 13 -27.50 -52.26 -21.20
C ALA A 13 -26.89 -52.30 -19.79
N ARG A 14 -26.89 -53.48 -19.15
CA ARG A 14 -26.28 -53.70 -17.84
C ARG A 14 -24.77 -53.53 -17.89
N ILE A 15 -24.11 -54.13 -18.87
CA ILE A 15 -22.65 -54.04 -19.07
C ILE A 15 -22.25 -52.60 -19.44
N SER A 16 -22.93 -51.97 -20.40
CA SER A 16 -22.66 -50.57 -20.77
C SER A 16 -22.80 -49.63 -19.57
N LYS A 17 -23.82 -49.80 -18.72
CA LYS A 17 -23.98 -49.00 -17.49
C LYS A 17 -22.88 -49.29 -16.47
N LYS A 18 -22.41 -50.54 -16.37
CA LYS A 18 -21.33 -50.92 -15.47
C LYS A 18 -20.01 -50.26 -15.87
N GLU A 19 -19.65 -50.31 -17.15
CA GLU A 19 -18.44 -49.68 -17.67
C GLU A 19 -18.50 -48.14 -17.61
N ALA A 20 -19.61 -47.53 -18.01
CA ALA A 20 -19.77 -46.07 -17.89
C ALA A 20 -19.68 -45.60 -16.41
N ARG A 21 -20.11 -46.45 -15.47
CA ARG A 21 -20.00 -46.17 -14.03
C ARG A 21 -18.57 -46.37 -13.52
N SER A 22 -17.86 -47.41 -13.95
CA SER A 22 -16.47 -47.66 -13.51
C SER A 22 -15.56 -46.50 -13.92
N GLU A 23 -15.73 -45.98 -15.13
CA GLU A 23 -14.97 -44.83 -15.64
C GLU A 23 -15.35 -43.51 -14.94
N SER A 24 -16.66 -43.26 -14.75
CA SER A 24 -17.12 -41.97 -14.21
C SER A 24 -16.98 -41.80 -12.70
N VAL A 25 -16.86 -42.87 -11.92
CA VAL A 25 -16.80 -42.80 -10.44
C VAL A 25 -15.54 -42.07 -9.97
N GLN A 26 -14.37 -42.39 -10.52
CA GLN A 26 -13.12 -41.71 -10.14
C GLN A 26 -13.17 -40.22 -10.50
N LEU A 27 -13.73 -39.90 -11.67
CA LEU A 27 -13.84 -38.53 -12.16
C LEU A 27 -14.84 -37.69 -11.32
N LYS A 28 -15.95 -38.30 -10.88
CA LYS A 28 -16.89 -37.66 -9.93
C LYS A 28 -16.25 -37.43 -8.57
N LYS A 29 -15.45 -38.39 -8.08
CA LYS A 29 -14.71 -38.27 -6.81
C LYS A 29 -13.68 -37.14 -6.87
N SER A 30 -12.88 -37.06 -7.93
CA SER A 30 -11.92 -35.97 -8.10
C SER A 30 -12.63 -34.62 -8.27
N SER A 31 -13.73 -34.54 -9.03
CA SER A 31 -14.50 -33.30 -9.19
C SER A 31 -15.07 -32.78 -7.87
N THR A 32 -15.59 -33.67 -7.01
CA THR A 32 -16.09 -33.28 -5.68
C THR A 32 -14.96 -32.80 -4.77
N GLN A 33 -13.82 -33.50 -4.77
CA GLN A 33 -12.62 -33.09 -4.03
C GLN A 33 -12.08 -31.73 -4.51
N TYR A 34 -11.97 -31.51 -5.82
CA TYR A 34 -11.50 -30.23 -6.35
C TYR A 34 -12.45 -29.09 -5.99
N ARG A 35 -13.77 -29.32 -5.99
CA ARG A 35 -14.74 -28.31 -5.55
C ARG A 35 -14.55 -27.93 -4.08
N SER A 36 -14.30 -28.90 -3.19
CA SER A 36 -14.01 -28.61 -1.79
C SER A 36 -12.69 -27.88 -1.60
N ASP A 37 -11.65 -28.27 -2.34
CA ASP A 37 -10.32 -27.66 -2.26
C ASP A 37 -10.34 -26.23 -2.78
N ILE A 38 -11.00 -25.97 -3.91
CA ILE A 38 -11.21 -24.61 -4.44
C ILE A 38 -11.97 -23.76 -3.42
N ALA A 39 -13.01 -24.28 -2.78
CA ALA A 39 -13.73 -23.54 -1.76
C ALA A 39 -12.85 -23.23 -0.54
N ALA A 40 -12.01 -24.18 -0.09
CA ALA A 40 -11.07 -23.97 1.00
C ALA A 40 -10.00 -22.92 0.65
N LEU A 41 -9.44 -22.99 -0.55
CA LEU A 41 -8.46 -22.02 -1.05
C LEU A 41 -9.06 -20.61 -1.15
N LYS A 42 -10.26 -20.46 -1.70
CA LYS A 42 -10.96 -19.17 -1.78
C LYS A 42 -11.20 -18.57 -0.39
N ARG A 43 -11.58 -19.38 0.61
CA ARG A 43 -11.72 -18.92 2.01
C ARG A 43 -10.39 -18.46 2.59
N ARG A 44 -9.29 -19.19 2.34
CA ARG A 44 -7.94 -18.80 2.79
C ARG A 44 -7.48 -17.50 2.14
N LEU A 45 -7.71 -17.34 0.83
CA LEU A 45 -7.39 -16.10 0.11
C LEU A 45 -8.14 -14.90 0.70
N ALA A 46 -9.47 -15.02 0.90
CA ALA A 46 -10.26 -13.94 1.50
C ALA A 46 -9.77 -13.58 2.93
N ALA A 47 -9.36 -14.57 3.72
CA ALA A 47 -8.78 -14.34 5.05
C ALA A 47 -7.43 -13.61 4.96
N LEU A 48 -6.54 -14.01 4.04
CA LEU A 48 -5.25 -13.36 3.80
C LEU A 48 -5.42 -11.92 3.31
N GLU A 49 -6.30 -11.69 2.35
CA GLU A 49 -6.63 -10.35 1.84
C GLU A 49 -7.16 -9.45 2.97
N SER A 50 -8.01 -9.98 3.85
CA SER A 50 -8.50 -9.26 5.03
C SER A 50 -7.36 -8.90 6.00
N MET A 51 -6.43 -9.84 6.25
CA MET A 51 -5.27 -9.59 7.11
C MET A 51 -4.34 -8.53 6.52
N VAL A 52 -4.04 -8.60 5.22
CA VAL A 52 -3.25 -7.59 4.51
C VAL A 52 -3.92 -6.23 4.59
N GLY A 53 -5.24 -6.15 4.38
CA GLY A 53 -5.99 -4.90 4.51
C GLY A 53 -5.93 -4.32 5.94
N LYS A 54 -6.03 -5.17 6.97
CA LYS A 54 -5.88 -4.75 8.38
C LYS A 54 -4.47 -4.26 8.69
N LEU A 55 -3.45 -4.98 8.24
CA LEU A 55 -2.05 -4.60 8.41
C LEU A 55 -1.74 -3.28 7.69
N HIS A 56 -2.23 -3.09 6.46
CA HIS A 56 -2.05 -1.83 5.74
C HIS A 56 -2.73 -0.67 6.48
N LYS A 57 -3.94 -0.88 7.00
CA LYS A 57 -4.64 0.12 7.83
C LYS A 57 -3.92 0.40 9.14
N GLN A 58 -3.35 -0.62 9.77
CA GLN A 58 -2.56 -0.48 10.99
C GLN A 58 -1.26 0.27 10.71
N ALA A 59 -0.52 -0.06 9.66
CA ALA A 59 0.68 0.65 9.24
C ALA A 59 0.38 2.12 8.91
N HIS A 60 -0.75 2.40 8.25
CA HIS A 60 -1.16 3.78 8.00
C HIS A 60 -1.61 4.51 9.29
N LYS A 61 -2.18 3.80 10.26
CA LYS A 61 -2.53 4.36 11.57
C LYS A 61 -1.28 4.63 12.39
N GLU A 62 -0.33 3.71 12.42
CA GLU A 62 0.98 3.83 13.07
C GLU A 62 1.78 4.96 12.43
N ALA A 63 1.84 5.08 11.10
CA ALA A 63 2.43 6.23 10.43
C ALA A 63 1.75 7.58 10.76
N LYS A 64 0.48 7.55 11.21
CA LYS A 64 -0.27 8.74 11.66
C LYS A 64 -0.15 9.00 13.16
N THR A 65 0.18 7.99 13.97
CA THR A 65 0.37 8.12 15.43
C THR A 65 1.82 8.18 15.87
N VAL A 66 2.77 7.79 15.01
CA VAL A 66 4.18 8.16 15.12
C VAL A 66 4.31 9.62 14.64
N GLU A 67 3.65 10.52 15.36
CA GLU A 67 4.25 11.82 15.65
C GLU A 67 5.60 11.53 16.32
N PRO A 68 6.71 12.10 15.86
CA PRO A 68 8.01 11.82 16.43
C PRO A 68 8.03 12.35 17.85
N ALA A 69 7.93 11.43 18.81
CA ALA A 69 8.42 11.62 20.16
C ALA A 69 9.95 11.74 20.09
N GLU A 70 10.43 12.89 19.60
CA GLU A 70 11.75 13.48 19.80
C GLU A 70 11.89 14.74 18.93
N SER A 71 11.14 15.79 19.27
CA SER A 71 11.66 17.15 19.06
C SER A 71 10.98 18.09 20.04
N GLY A 72 11.78 18.66 20.95
CA GLY A 72 11.35 19.81 21.73
C GLY A 72 10.73 20.83 20.77
N GLY A 73 9.49 21.23 21.06
CA GLY A 73 8.58 21.89 20.12
C GLY A 73 9.29 22.82 19.13
N LEU A 74 9.31 22.42 17.86
CA LEU A 74 9.85 23.20 16.75
C LEU A 74 8.97 24.43 16.50
N ARG A 75 9.17 25.47 17.31
CA ARG A 75 8.47 26.75 17.17
C ARG A 75 8.97 27.45 15.93
N PHE A 76 8.08 27.62 14.95
CA PHE A 76 8.32 28.48 13.80
C PHE A 76 8.34 29.95 14.25
N ARG A 77 9.47 30.63 14.04
CA ARG A 77 9.58 32.08 14.20
C ARG A 77 9.82 32.69 12.83
N VAL A 78 8.92 33.59 12.43
CA VAL A 78 8.95 34.27 11.12
C VAL A 78 10.29 34.98 10.90
N GLY A 79 10.73 35.80 11.87
CA GLY A 79 12.02 36.49 11.79
C GLY A 79 13.24 35.55 11.77
N GLY A 80 13.15 34.40 12.45
CA GLY A 80 14.21 33.39 12.47
C GLY A 80 14.32 32.58 11.16
N PHE A 81 13.26 32.58 10.35
CA PHE A 81 13.25 31.93 9.05
C PHE A 81 13.87 32.83 7.97
N ALA A 82 13.53 34.12 7.98
CA ALA A 82 14.15 35.10 7.09
C ALA A 82 15.66 35.24 7.36
N SER A 83 16.08 35.18 8.62
CA SER A 83 17.50 35.18 8.99
C SER A 83 18.21 33.89 8.57
N LEU A 84 17.54 32.73 8.66
CA LEU A 84 18.07 31.46 8.18
C LEU A 84 18.33 31.50 6.66
N ARG A 85 17.37 32.01 5.88
CA ARG A 85 17.53 32.14 4.43
C ARG A 85 18.70 33.06 4.06
N LYS A 86 18.80 34.24 4.71
CA LYS A 86 19.93 35.15 4.53
C LYS A 86 21.26 34.54 4.96
N ARG A 87 21.29 33.82 6.08
CA ARG A 87 22.48 33.10 6.57
C ARG A 87 22.95 32.05 5.58
N LEU A 88 22.04 31.35 4.92
CA LEU A 88 22.36 30.35 3.90
C LEU A 88 22.65 30.95 2.52
N GLY A 89 22.36 32.24 2.30
CA GLY A 89 22.61 32.94 1.03
C GLY A 89 21.62 32.56 -0.08
N LEU A 90 20.45 32.04 0.28
CA LEU A 90 19.48 31.50 -0.67
C LEU A 90 18.44 32.53 -1.12
N THR A 91 18.05 32.44 -2.38
CA THR A 91 16.82 33.06 -2.88
C THR A 91 15.59 32.35 -2.32
N ALA A 92 14.43 33.03 -2.36
CA ALA A 92 13.18 32.42 -1.92
C ALA A 92 12.77 31.22 -2.79
N ASN A 93 13.18 31.21 -4.07
CA ASN A 93 12.91 30.10 -4.99
C ASN A 93 13.77 28.89 -4.66
N GLU A 94 15.07 29.06 -4.45
CA GLU A 94 15.97 27.97 -4.02
C GLU A 94 15.56 27.39 -2.67
N MET A 95 15.21 28.25 -1.72
CA MET A 95 14.65 27.81 -0.44
C MET A 95 13.34 27.03 -0.62
N GLY A 96 12.53 27.42 -1.60
CA GLY A 96 11.31 26.72 -1.98
C GLY A 96 11.59 25.32 -2.52
N VAL A 97 12.55 25.20 -3.45
CA VAL A 97 12.98 23.91 -4.04
C VAL A 97 13.42 22.94 -2.94
N LEU A 98 14.27 23.39 -2.02
CA LEU A 98 14.75 22.58 -0.89
C LEU A 98 13.64 22.13 0.08
N LEU A 99 12.57 22.91 0.17
CA LEU A 99 11.43 22.64 1.04
C LEU A 99 10.26 21.97 0.31
N GLY A 100 10.37 21.72 -0.99
CA GLY A 100 9.29 21.18 -1.83
C GLY A 100 8.08 22.10 -1.95
N VAL A 101 8.29 23.43 -1.87
CA VAL A 101 7.23 24.45 -1.96
C VAL A 101 7.57 25.53 -2.97
N SER A 102 6.56 26.29 -3.42
CA SER A 102 6.80 27.44 -4.30
C SER A 102 7.50 28.58 -3.54
N GLY A 103 8.33 29.36 -4.24
CA GLY A 103 8.97 30.55 -3.65
C GLY A 103 7.96 31.59 -3.13
N GLN A 104 6.75 31.65 -3.72
CA GLN A 104 5.65 32.46 -3.19
C GLN A 104 5.22 32.02 -1.78
N SER A 105 5.26 30.72 -1.49
CA SER A 105 4.92 30.20 -0.16
C SER A 105 5.96 30.61 0.88
N VAL A 106 7.25 30.60 0.50
CA VAL A 106 8.36 31.09 1.34
C VAL A 106 8.15 32.57 1.67
N TYR A 107 7.82 33.41 0.69
CA TYR A 107 7.50 34.82 0.95
C TYR A 107 6.29 35.01 1.88
N LYS A 108 5.23 34.22 1.71
CA LYS A 108 4.06 34.27 2.60
C LYS A 108 4.42 33.90 4.04
N TRP A 109 5.36 32.98 4.25
CA TRP A 109 5.84 32.63 5.59
C TRP A 109 6.74 33.71 6.19
N GLU A 110 7.61 34.33 5.39
CA GLU A 110 8.44 35.47 5.82
C GLU A 110 7.60 36.70 6.19
N GLN A 111 6.44 36.88 5.54
CA GLN A 111 5.50 37.95 5.82
C GLN A 111 4.46 37.61 6.89
N ALA A 112 4.58 36.45 7.55
CA ALA A 112 3.60 35.94 8.53
C ALA A 112 2.16 35.77 7.99
N LYS A 113 1.95 35.83 6.67
CA LYS A 113 0.65 35.68 6.01
C LYS A 113 0.15 34.23 5.98
N ALA A 114 1.07 33.28 6.13
CA ALA A 114 0.76 31.85 6.24
C ALA A 114 1.71 31.16 7.21
N ARG A 115 1.30 30.01 7.74
CA ARG A 115 2.14 29.15 8.59
C ARG A 115 2.49 27.84 7.87
N PRO A 116 3.74 27.36 7.97
CA PRO A 116 4.14 26.07 7.43
C PRO A 116 3.43 24.92 8.16
N ARG A 117 3.13 23.84 7.41
CA ARG A 117 2.56 22.60 7.93
C ARG A 117 3.61 21.81 8.73
N ALA A 118 3.18 20.82 9.52
CA ALA A 118 4.07 20.01 10.35
C ALA A 118 5.22 19.34 9.55
N SER A 119 4.92 18.81 8.36
CA SER A 119 5.95 18.24 7.46
C SER A 119 6.98 19.27 7.00
N GLN A 120 6.54 20.50 6.73
CA GLN A 120 7.40 21.61 6.31
C GLN A 120 8.23 22.12 7.49
N LEU A 121 7.72 22.05 8.72
CA LEU A 121 8.47 22.41 9.92
C LEU A 121 9.65 21.47 10.18
N ALA A 122 9.46 20.17 9.96
CA ALA A 122 10.54 19.19 10.03
C ALA A 122 11.61 19.46 8.97
N ALA A 123 11.23 19.79 7.74
CA ALA A 123 12.16 20.16 6.68
C ALA A 123 12.95 21.45 7.01
N ILE A 124 12.29 22.47 7.58
CA ILE A 124 12.95 23.70 8.05
C ILE A 124 13.90 23.41 9.22
N ALA A 125 13.55 22.46 10.10
CA ALA A 125 14.41 22.02 11.20
C ALA A 125 15.70 21.38 10.69
N ALA A 126 15.58 20.51 9.69
CA ALA A 126 16.71 19.87 9.03
C ALA A 126 17.62 20.92 8.37
N LEU A 127 17.05 21.86 7.60
CA LEU A 127 17.81 22.95 6.98
C LEU A 127 18.50 23.87 8.00
N ARG A 128 17.96 24.03 9.21
CA ARG A 128 18.63 24.83 10.26
C ARG A 128 19.94 24.19 10.74
N LYS A 129 19.99 22.85 10.74
CA LYS A 129 21.18 22.07 11.13
C LYS A 129 22.22 21.98 10.01
N MET A 130 21.82 22.22 8.77
CA MET A 130 22.69 22.13 7.60
C MET A 130 23.52 23.40 7.37
N GLY A 131 24.72 23.20 6.82
CA GLY A 131 25.63 24.28 6.42
C GLY A 131 25.42 24.76 4.98
N LYS A 132 25.99 25.91 4.61
CA LYS A 132 25.93 26.47 3.24
C LYS A 132 26.37 25.49 2.15
N ARG A 133 27.39 24.66 2.43
CA ARG A 133 27.94 23.68 1.48
C ARG A 133 26.95 22.56 1.16
N GLU A 134 26.39 21.93 2.18
CA GLU A 134 25.40 20.85 2.04
C GLU A 134 24.13 21.33 1.35
N VAL A 135 23.76 22.58 1.60
CA VAL A 135 22.60 23.22 0.96
C VAL A 135 22.85 23.47 -0.53
N ALA A 136 24.05 23.87 -0.92
CA ALA A 136 24.42 24.05 -2.32
C ALA A 136 24.47 22.71 -3.07
N GLU A 137 24.97 21.65 -2.45
CA GLU A 137 24.96 20.29 -3.03
C GLU A 137 23.54 19.79 -3.29
N ARG A 138 22.60 20.03 -2.38
CA ARG A 138 21.19 19.66 -2.56
C ARG A 138 20.45 20.50 -3.59
N LEU A 139 20.96 21.68 -3.93
CA LEU A 139 20.41 22.51 -5.01
C LEU A 139 20.99 22.16 -6.38
N ALA A 140 22.14 21.51 -6.42
CA ALA A 140 22.80 21.06 -7.64
C ALA A 140 22.36 19.67 -8.12
N GLN A 141 21.64 18.93 -7.27
CA GLN A 141 20.92 17.69 -7.62
C GLN A 141 19.54 18.01 -8.21
#